data_AF-A0A2M8L9I5-F1
#
_entry.id   AF-A0A2M8L9I5-F1
#
_cell.length_a   1.000
_cell.length_b   1.000
_cell.length_c   1.000
_cell.angle_alpha   90.00
_cell.angle_beta   90.00
_cell.angle_gamma   90.00
#
_symmetry.space_group_name_H-M   'P 1'
#
loop_
_entity.id
_entity.type
_entity.pdbx_description
1 polymer ?
#
loop_
_entity_poly.entity_id
_entity_poly.type
_entity_poly.pdbx_seq_one_letter_code
_entity_poly.pdbx_strand_id
1 'polypeptide(L)'
;MRSQYFAYICDRVQKITGAVYRVTELLSEKEPLRWKIRQGSLEILTDLISLSEKDDLEKNHGLEKIESQITKLIVFFSLLSGNNSISGFNFEVLKEEYDSIRKSINQEKQSEFLGKLFTRNNLGLSVALESPKKNKNDNGQSNGQANEQNVRFAKARKDKIFNIVKTKRQINVSDLSADFPECSEKTLQRDLLEMVNKGLLKKEGEKRWRRYTLI
;
A
#
# COMPACT_ATOMS: atom_id res chain seq x y z
N MET A 1 16.91 -9.60 -2.45
CA MET A 1 15.67 -8.82 -2.31
C MET A 1 15.92 -7.32 -2.12
N ARG A 2 16.69 -6.85 -1.12
CA ARG A 2 16.93 -5.40 -0.88
C ARG A 2 17.56 -4.64 -2.06
N SER A 3 18.60 -5.19 -2.68
CA SER A 3 19.22 -4.60 -3.87
C SER A 3 18.26 -4.56 -5.08
N GLN A 4 17.42 -5.58 -5.24
CA GLN A 4 16.41 -5.62 -6.31
C GLN A 4 15.29 -4.60 -6.09
N TYR A 5 14.83 -4.42 -4.84
CA TYR A 5 13.84 -3.40 -4.50
C TYR A 5 14.38 -1.98 -4.76
N PHE A 6 15.61 -1.72 -4.33
CA PHE A 6 16.25 -0.43 -4.55
C PHE A 6 16.44 -0.13 -6.05
N ALA A 7 16.92 -1.11 -6.81
CA ALA A 7 17.05 -0.99 -8.27
C ALA A 7 15.69 -0.75 -8.96
N TYR A 8 14.63 -1.43 -8.49
CA TYR A 8 13.27 -1.21 -8.97
C TYR A 8 12.79 0.22 -8.72
N ILE A 9 13.01 0.77 -7.52
CA ILE A 9 12.64 2.16 -7.22
C ILE A 9 13.44 3.14 -8.08
N CYS A 10 14.74 2.91 -8.28
CA CYS A 10 15.58 3.76 -9.14
C CYS A 10 15.08 3.78 -10.59
N ASP A 11 14.83 2.62 -11.19
CA ASP A 11 14.28 2.51 -12.56
C ASP A 11 12.92 3.22 -12.68
N ARG A 12 12.07 3.05 -11.68
CA ARG A 12 10.75 3.68 -11.67
C ARG A 12 10.84 5.21 -11.56
N VAL A 13 11.71 5.74 -10.69
CA VAL A 13 11.95 7.18 -10.59
C VAL A 13 12.55 7.72 -11.89
N GLN A 14 13.50 7.04 -12.51
CA GLN A 14 14.09 7.46 -13.79
C GLN A 14 13.01 7.62 -14.87
N LYS A 15 12.08 6.65 -14.98
CA LYS A 15 10.96 6.70 -15.93
C LYS A 15 10.03 7.89 -15.66
N ILE A 16 9.68 8.12 -14.39
CA ILE A 16 8.81 9.25 -14.02
C ILE A 16 9.50 10.58 -14.23
N THR A 17 10.80 10.70 -13.93
CA THR A 17 11.59 11.90 -14.25
C THR A 17 11.57 12.18 -15.75
N GLY A 18 11.69 11.16 -16.60
CA GLY A 18 11.50 11.32 -18.05
C GLY A 18 10.09 11.82 -18.43
N ALA A 19 9.05 11.30 -17.77
CA ALA A 19 7.68 11.76 -17.97
C ALA A 19 7.47 13.22 -17.51
N VAL A 20 8.08 13.63 -16.39
CA VAL A 20 8.07 15.02 -15.90
C VAL A 20 8.59 15.97 -16.98
N TYR A 21 9.72 15.63 -17.62
CA TYR A 21 10.28 16.46 -18.68
C TYR A 21 9.31 16.63 -19.86
N ARG A 22 8.72 15.53 -20.33
CA ARG A 22 7.73 15.53 -21.42
C ARG A 22 6.47 16.34 -21.07
N VAL A 23 5.92 16.15 -19.87
CA VAL A 23 4.69 16.85 -19.47
C VAL A 23 4.94 18.34 -19.27
N THR A 24 6.11 18.71 -18.72
CA THR A 24 6.47 20.10 -18.48
C THR A 24 6.88 20.87 -19.74
N GLU A 25 7.08 20.21 -20.89
CA GLU A 25 7.20 20.88 -22.19
C GLU A 25 5.91 21.61 -22.58
N LEU A 26 4.76 21.17 -22.06
CA LEU A 26 3.46 21.83 -22.27
C LEU A 26 3.31 23.13 -21.46
N LEU A 27 4.25 23.43 -20.56
CA LEU A 27 4.26 24.66 -19.77
C LEU A 27 5.08 25.76 -20.46
N SER A 28 4.64 27.01 -20.31
CA SER A 28 5.42 28.18 -20.71
C SER A 28 6.80 28.18 -20.05
N GLU A 29 7.83 28.67 -20.76
CA GLU A 29 9.18 28.81 -20.19
C GLU A 29 9.25 29.81 -19.03
N LYS A 30 8.29 30.73 -18.97
CA LYS A 30 8.16 31.72 -17.90
C LYS A 30 7.49 31.15 -16.64
N GLU A 31 6.91 29.95 -16.69
CA GLU A 31 6.26 29.31 -15.55
C GLU A 31 7.32 28.81 -14.56
N PRO A 32 7.44 29.38 -13.34
CA PRO A 32 8.47 28.98 -12.39
C PRO A 32 8.36 27.51 -11.95
N LEU A 33 7.14 26.96 -11.87
CA LEU A 33 6.92 25.56 -11.47
C LEU A 33 7.51 24.57 -12.47
N ARG A 34 7.63 24.93 -13.77
CA ARG A 34 8.30 24.11 -14.79
C ARG A 34 9.72 23.74 -14.34
N TRP A 35 10.48 24.74 -13.91
CA TRP A 35 11.87 24.57 -13.51
C TRP A 35 11.98 23.89 -12.14
N LYS A 36 11.16 24.30 -11.16
CA LYS A 36 11.19 23.70 -9.82
C LYS A 36 10.87 22.21 -9.82
N ILE A 37 9.88 21.78 -10.62
CA ILE A 37 9.49 20.38 -10.69
C ILE A 37 10.57 19.55 -11.40
N ARG A 38 11.14 20.06 -12.51
CA ARG A 38 12.25 19.41 -13.21
C ARG A 38 13.44 19.22 -12.27
N GLN A 39 13.86 20.28 -11.58
CA GLN A 39 14.95 20.24 -10.62
C GLN A 39 14.66 19.23 -9.49
N GLY A 40 13.50 19.31 -8.85
CA GLY A 40 13.13 18.37 -7.78
C GLY A 40 13.09 16.91 -8.25
N SER A 41 12.64 16.65 -9.48
CA SER A 41 12.62 15.29 -10.05
C SER A 41 14.01 14.74 -10.32
N LEU A 42 14.96 15.59 -10.70
CA LEU A 42 16.38 15.23 -10.85
C LEU A 42 17.04 14.99 -9.50
N GLU A 43 16.82 15.87 -8.53
CA GLU A 43 17.38 15.75 -7.18
C GLU A 43 17.02 14.41 -6.53
N ILE A 44 15.75 13.98 -6.65
CA ILE A 44 15.30 12.67 -6.15
C ILE A 44 16.03 11.53 -6.85
N LEU A 45 16.19 11.60 -8.18
CA LEU A 45 16.89 10.57 -8.95
C LEU A 45 18.37 10.51 -8.55
N THR A 46 19.05 11.66 -8.45
CA THR A 46 20.46 11.71 -8.05
C THR A 46 20.67 11.24 -6.62
N ASP A 47 19.79 11.64 -5.70
CA ASP A 47 19.84 11.20 -4.30
C ASP A 47 19.66 9.67 -4.23
N LEU A 48 18.73 9.09 -5.00
CA LEU A 48 18.57 7.63 -5.08
C LEU A 48 19.81 6.93 -5.63
N ILE A 49 20.40 7.43 -6.72
CA ILE A 49 21.63 6.85 -7.27
C ILE A 49 22.75 6.90 -6.23
N SER A 50 22.93 8.03 -5.54
CA SER A 50 23.95 8.17 -4.49
C SER A 50 23.73 7.24 -3.30
N LEU A 51 22.48 6.82 -3.03
CA LEU A 51 22.17 5.88 -1.96
C LEU A 51 22.40 4.42 -2.36
N SER A 52 22.53 4.06 -3.65
CA SER A 52 22.67 2.64 -4.04
C SER A 52 23.92 1.98 -3.44
N GLU A 53 24.99 2.76 -3.29
CA GLU A 53 26.31 2.33 -2.83
C GLU A 53 26.47 2.34 -1.30
N LYS A 54 25.50 2.93 -0.58
CA LYS A 54 25.59 3.13 0.87
C LYS A 54 25.13 1.92 1.69
N ASP A 55 25.45 1.93 2.98
CA ASP A 55 24.94 0.94 3.92
C ASP A 55 23.44 1.11 4.22
N ASP A 56 22.84 0.12 4.89
CA ASP A 56 21.40 0.08 5.15
C ASP A 56 20.90 1.19 6.11
N LEU A 57 21.74 1.68 7.03
CA LEU A 57 21.37 2.78 7.94
C LEU A 57 21.34 4.10 7.18
N GLU A 58 22.37 4.37 6.38
CA GLU A 58 22.43 5.56 5.53
C GLU A 58 21.32 5.57 4.47
N LYS A 59 21.01 4.40 3.88
CA LYS A 59 19.88 4.23 2.96
C LYS A 59 18.57 4.64 3.61
N ASN A 60 18.31 4.21 4.84
CA ASN A 60 17.07 4.54 5.54
C ASN A 60 16.92 6.04 5.78
N HIS A 61 17.96 6.71 6.26
CA HIS A 61 17.93 8.17 6.44
C HIS A 61 17.78 8.90 5.10
N GLY A 62 18.49 8.46 4.06
CA GLY A 62 18.35 9.00 2.72
C GLY A 62 16.94 8.84 2.14
N LEU A 63 16.27 7.73 2.41
CA LEU A 63 14.90 7.49 1.98
C LEU A 63 13.89 8.41 2.69
N GLU A 64 14.15 8.90 3.91
CA GLU A 64 13.33 9.95 4.56
C GLU A 64 13.46 11.30 3.85
N LYS A 65 14.68 11.67 3.44
CA LYS A 65 14.91 12.88 2.64
C LYS A 65 14.15 12.80 1.31
N ILE A 66 14.25 11.67 0.61
CA ILE A 66 13.55 11.42 -0.65
C ILE A 66 12.02 11.51 -0.47
N GLU A 67 11.48 10.91 0.58
CA GLU A 67 10.04 10.96 0.90
C GLU A 67 9.54 12.41 1.07
N SER A 68 10.33 13.25 1.75
CA SER A 68 10.06 14.67 1.92
C SER A 68 10.10 15.43 0.59
N GLN A 69 11.10 15.17 -0.26
CA GLN A 69 11.19 15.76 -1.61
C GLN A 69 10.00 15.36 -2.49
N ILE A 70 9.60 14.08 -2.47
CA ILE A 70 8.43 13.58 -3.20
C ILE A 70 7.17 14.30 -2.74
N THR A 71 6.99 14.48 -1.44
CA THR A 71 5.83 15.19 -0.88
C THR A 71 5.76 16.63 -1.37
N LYS A 72 6.90 17.33 -1.47
CA LYS A 72 6.96 18.69 -2.03
C LYS A 72 6.58 18.71 -3.52
N LEU A 73 7.07 17.76 -4.32
CA LEU A 73 6.70 17.66 -5.74
C LEU A 73 5.20 17.42 -5.94
N ILE A 74 4.59 16.55 -5.14
CA ILE A 74 3.14 16.29 -5.16
C ILE A 74 2.34 17.58 -4.97
N VAL A 75 2.77 18.46 -4.06
CA VAL A 75 2.14 19.76 -3.86
C VAL A 75 2.30 20.63 -5.11
N PHE A 76 3.48 20.69 -5.72
CA PHE A 76 3.68 21.47 -6.96
C PHE A 76 2.85 20.96 -8.13
N PHE A 77 2.72 19.64 -8.31
CA PHE A 77 1.83 19.06 -9.32
C PHE A 77 0.36 19.42 -9.06
N SER A 78 -0.06 19.44 -7.79
CA SER A 78 -1.43 19.81 -7.42
C SER A 78 -1.76 21.27 -7.79
N LEU A 79 -0.77 22.18 -7.71
CA LEU A 79 -0.93 23.58 -8.15
C LEU A 79 -1.14 23.69 -9.66
N LEU A 80 -0.54 22.80 -10.45
CA LEU A 80 -0.67 22.76 -11.91
C LEU A 80 -1.92 22.00 -12.39
N SER A 81 -2.47 21.13 -11.54
CA SER A 81 -3.66 20.30 -11.85
C SER A 81 -4.98 21.03 -11.64
N GLY A 82 -4.97 22.24 -11.06
CA GLY A 82 -6.18 22.99 -10.66
C GLY A 82 -7.10 23.42 -11.81
N ASN A 83 -6.68 23.26 -13.06
CA ASN A 83 -7.49 23.54 -14.24
C ASN A 83 -7.70 22.22 -14.99
N ASN A 84 -8.96 21.85 -15.32
CA ASN A 84 -9.35 20.62 -16.05
C ASN A 84 -8.84 20.55 -17.51
N SER A 85 -7.67 21.12 -17.79
CA SER A 85 -6.96 21.08 -19.05
C SER A 85 -6.23 19.75 -19.23
N ILE A 86 -5.90 19.40 -20.48
CA ILE A 86 -5.10 18.20 -20.80
C ILE A 86 -3.76 18.19 -20.03
N SER A 87 -3.11 19.35 -19.85
CA SER A 87 -1.90 19.44 -19.03
C SER A 87 -2.18 19.13 -17.55
N GLY A 88 -3.32 19.57 -17.01
CA GLY A 88 -3.74 19.31 -15.63
C GLY A 88 -3.91 17.80 -15.35
N PHE A 89 -4.54 17.06 -16.26
CA PHE A 89 -4.65 15.60 -16.13
C PHE A 89 -3.28 14.90 -16.14
N ASN A 90 -2.34 15.36 -16.96
CA ASN A 90 -0.99 14.80 -16.99
C ASN A 90 -0.26 15.00 -15.64
N PHE A 91 -0.47 16.14 -14.97
CA PHE A 91 0.10 16.40 -13.66
C PHE A 91 -0.57 15.56 -12.55
N GLU A 92 -1.87 15.28 -12.64
CA GLU A 92 -2.54 14.39 -11.70
C GLU A 92 -2.03 12.94 -11.82
N VAL A 93 -1.75 12.46 -13.03
CA VAL A 93 -1.11 11.15 -13.24
C VAL A 93 0.29 11.12 -12.62
N LEU A 94 1.12 12.13 -12.87
CA LEU A 94 2.45 12.21 -12.27
C LEU A 94 2.39 12.22 -10.74
N LYS A 95 1.45 12.96 -10.17
CA LYS A 95 1.21 13.03 -8.73
C LYS A 95 0.88 11.66 -8.13
N GLU A 96 -0.03 10.90 -8.75
CA GLU A 96 -0.38 9.53 -8.32
C GLU A 96 0.82 8.58 -8.40
N GLU A 97 1.65 8.69 -9.45
CA GLU A 97 2.88 7.89 -9.59
C GLU A 97 3.90 8.19 -8.49
N TYR A 98 4.15 9.48 -8.21
CA TYR A 98 5.03 9.89 -7.11
C TYR A 98 4.50 9.45 -5.75
N ASP A 99 3.19 9.55 -5.51
CA ASP A 99 2.57 9.11 -4.25
C ASP A 99 2.65 7.58 -4.08
N SER A 100 2.51 6.83 -5.18
CA SER A 100 2.72 5.38 -5.17
C SER A 100 4.16 5.00 -4.81
N ILE A 101 5.17 5.74 -5.29
CA ILE A 101 6.57 5.54 -4.87
C ILE A 101 6.74 5.83 -3.39
N ARG A 102 6.21 6.97 -2.92
CA ARG A 102 6.25 7.36 -1.50
C ARG A 102 5.68 6.27 -0.59
N LYS A 103 4.51 5.73 -0.94
CA LYS A 103 3.86 4.63 -0.21
C LYS A 103 4.71 3.36 -0.21
N SER A 104 5.34 3.03 -1.33
CA SER A 104 6.22 1.85 -1.44
C SER A 104 7.43 1.99 -0.52
N ILE A 105 8.09 3.15 -0.52
CA ILE A 105 9.22 3.46 0.38
C ILE A 105 8.80 3.28 1.85
N ASN A 106 7.62 3.78 2.24
CA ASN A 106 7.13 3.66 3.61
C ASN A 106 6.78 2.23 4.02
N GLN A 107 6.23 1.44 3.10
CA GLN A 107 5.95 0.02 3.36
C GLN A 107 7.24 -0.77 3.60
N GLU A 108 8.30 -0.52 2.82
CA GLU A 108 9.59 -1.18 3.02
C GLU A 108 10.22 -0.80 4.36
N LYS A 109 10.21 0.48 4.74
CA LYS A 109 10.70 0.96 6.05
C LYS A 109 9.99 0.26 7.22
N GLN A 110 8.66 0.12 7.14
CA GLN A 110 7.86 -0.54 8.17
C GLN A 110 8.17 -2.04 8.28
N SER A 111 8.32 -2.72 7.13
CA SER A 111 8.73 -4.13 7.08
C SER A 111 10.11 -4.34 7.70
N GLU A 112 11.08 -3.47 7.39
CA GLU A 112 12.43 -3.54 7.96
C GLU A 112 12.43 -3.30 9.47
N PHE A 113 11.68 -2.29 9.94
CA PHE A 113 11.53 -2.02 11.36
C PHE A 113 10.96 -3.22 12.12
N LEU A 114 9.88 -3.83 11.60
CA LEU A 114 9.28 -5.02 12.19
C LEU A 114 10.28 -6.20 12.20
N GLY A 115 10.98 -6.44 11.10
CA GLY A 115 12.01 -7.49 11.02
C GLY A 115 13.13 -7.31 12.06
N LYS A 116 13.61 -6.07 12.27
CA LYS A 116 14.60 -5.75 13.30
C LYS A 116 14.07 -5.99 14.72
N LEU A 117 12.80 -5.68 14.99
CA LEU A 117 12.18 -5.96 16.29
C LEU A 117 12.11 -7.47 16.58
N PHE A 118 11.68 -8.28 15.61
CA PHE A 118 11.61 -9.74 15.78
C PHE A 118 12.99 -10.38 15.91
N THR A 119 14.00 -9.86 15.23
CA THR A 119 15.38 -10.36 15.33
C THR A 119 16.04 -9.97 16.67
N ARG A 120 15.68 -8.80 17.22
CA ARG A 120 16.24 -8.30 18.49
C ARG A 120 15.73 -9.05 19.73
N ASN A 121 14.61 -9.75 19.65
CA ASN A 121 14.10 -10.57 20.76
C ASN A 121 14.95 -11.83 21.07
N ASN A 122 16.05 -12.07 20.34
CA ASN A 122 16.97 -13.18 20.62
C ASN A 122 18.24 -12.77 21.41
N LEU A 123 18.39 -11.50 21.81
CA LEU A 123 19.40 -11.05 22.78
C LEU A 123 18.72 -10.40 24.00
N GLY A 124 18.29 -11.25 24.93
CA GLY A 124 18.30 -10.90 26.35
C GLY A 124 17.20 -9.98 26.90
N LEU A 125 16.00 -9.93 26.31
CA LEU A 125 14.83 -9.38 27.00
C LEU A 125 13.76 -10.47 27.15
N SER A 126 13.90 -11.23 28.23
CA SER A 126 12.84 -12.06 28.78
C SER A 126 11.66 -11.15 29.19
N VAL A 127 10.78 -10.84 28.25
CA VAL A 127 9.38 -10.61 28.62
C VAL A 127 8.83 -12.00 28.91
N ALA A 128 8.72 -12.31 30.20
CA ALA A 128 8.05 -13.50 30.68
C ALA A 128 6.61 -13.50 30.14
N LEU A 129 6.39 -14.13 29.00
CA LEU A 129 5.08 -14.62 28.61
C LEU A 129 4.84 -15.87 29.44
N GLU A 130 4.37 -15.65 30.65
CA GLU A 130 3.75 -16.71 31.45
C GLU A 130 2.69 -17.38 30.57
N SER A 131 2.88 -18.68 30.34
CA SER A 131 1.87 -19.52 29.71
C SER A 131 0.63 -19.52 30.62
N PRO A 132 -0.60 -19.42 30.10
CA PRO A 132 -1.78 -19.41 30.96
C PRO A 132 -1.97 -20.80 31.56
N LYS A 133 -1.58 -20.96 32.83
CA LYS A 133 -2.08 -22.05 33.67
C LYS A 133 -3.57 -21.82 33.87
N LYS A 134 -4.38 -22.75 33.36
CA LYS A 134 -5.78 -22.94 33.76
C LYS A 134 -5.83 -22.95 35.30
N ASN A 135 -6.50 -21.98 35.89
CA ASN A 135 -7.14 -22.17 37.18
C ASN A 135 -8.48 -21.43 37.22
N LYS A 136 -9.48 -22.21 37.62
CA LYS A 136 -10.86 -21.79 37.89
C LYS A 136 -10.86 -20.86 39.11
N ASN A 137 -11.51 -19.71 38.99
CA ASN A 137 -12.64 -19.29 39.82
C ASN A 137 -12.91 -17.77 39.67
N ASP A 138 -14.18 -17.48 39.43
CA ASP A 138 -14.99 -16.29 39.73
C ASP A 138 -14.29 -15.07 40.36
N ASN A 139 -14.33 -13.91 39.68
CA ASN A 139 -15.44 -12.94 39.71
C ASN A 139 -14.93 -11.56 39.25
N GLY A 140 -15.64 -10.92 38.31
CA GLY A 140 -15.43 -9.50 37.97
C GLY A 140 -15.68 -9.14 36.50
N GLN A 141 -16.91 -8.75 36.19
CA GLN A 141 -17.36 -8.13 34.93
C GLN A 141 -16.48 -6.91 34.58
N SER A 142 -16.04 -6.70 33.34
CA SER A 142 -16.86 -6.15 32.25
C SER A 142 -16.02 -5.88 30.97
N ASN A 143 -16.69 -5.90 29.81
CA ASN A 143 -16.27 -5.42 28.47
C ASN A 143 -15.44 -6.32 27.51
N GLY A 144 -15.81 -7.60 27.39
CA GLY A 144 -15.28 -8.51 26.35
C GLY A 144 -16.20 -8.82 25.15
N GLN A 145 -17.46 -8.35 25.14
CA GLN A 145 -18.48 -8.92 24.24
C GLN A 145 -18.42 -8.44 22.78
N ALA A 146 -17.89 -7.23 22.50
CA ALA A 146 -17.91 -6.68 21.14
C ALA A 146 -16.88 -7.30 20.19
N ASN A 147 -15.80 -7.89 20.73
CA ASN A 147 -14.67 -8.37 19.92
C ASN A 147 -14.82 -9.85 19.51
N GLU A 148 -15.36 -10.70 20.39
CA GLU A 148 -15.58 -12.12 20.06
C GLU A 148 -16.72 -12.33 19.05
N GLN A 149 -17.77 -11.50 19.13
CA GLN A 149 -18.85 -11.54 18.16
C GLN A 149 -18.35 -11.19 16.76
N ASN A 150 -17.59 -10.10 16.61
CA ASN A 150 -17.04 -9.69 15.30
C ASN A 150 -16.13 -10.75 14.66
N VAL A 151 -15.34 -11.46 15.46
CA VAL A 151 -14.46 -12.55 14.97
C VAL A 151 -15.28 -13.78 14.55
N ARG A 152 -16.33 -14.13 15.30
CA ARG A 152 -17.25 -15.22 14.93
C ARG A 152 -18.08 -14.91 13.69
N PHE A 153 -18.62 -13.70 13.57
CA PHE A 153 -19.37 -13.26 12.40
C PHE A 153 -18.48 -13.21 11.15
N ALA A 154 -17.23 -12.76 11.27
CA ALA A 154 -16.28 -12.75 10.16
C ALA A 154 -15.95 -14.16 9.65
N LYS A 155 -15.84 -15.16 10.54
CA LYS A 155 -15.58 -16.54 10.15
C LYS A 155 -16.79 -17.17 9.45
N ALA A 156 -17.99 -17.03 10.02
CA ALA A 156 -19.22 -17.57 9.43
C ALA A 156 -19.54 -16.95 8.06
N ARG A 157 -19.22 -15.66 7.84
CA ARG A 157 -19.37 -15.00 6.54
C ARG A 157 -18.42 -15.56 5.49
N LYS A 158 -17.15 -15.77 5.84
CA LYS A 158 -16.15 -16.35 4.93
C LYS A 158 -16.51 -17.77 4.49
N ASP A 159 -17.07 -18.56 5.39
CA ASP A 159 -17.53 -19.93 5.08
C ASP A 159 -18.74 -19.93 4.12
N LYS A 160 -19.67 -18.98 4.28
CA LYS A 160 -20.79 -18.79 3.33
C LYS A 160 -20.33 -18.30 1.96
N ILE A 161 -19.40 -17.34 1.91
CA ILE A 161 -18.81 -16.85 0.64
C ILE A 161 -18.12 -18.01 -0.08
N PHE A 162 -17.37 -18.85 0.64
CA PHE A 162 -16.71 -20.02 0.08
C PHE A 162 -17.71 -21.02 -0.55
N ASN A 163 -18.82 -21.30 0.13
CA ASN A 163 -19.86 -22.20 -0.39
C ASN A 163 -20.55 -21.64 -1.65
N ILE A 164 -20.78 -20.32 -1.70
CA ILE A 164 -21.39 -19.66 -2.87
C ILE A 164 -20.43 -19.67 -4.06
N VAL A 165 -19.14 -19.38 -3.84
CA VAL A 165 -18.12 -19.45 -4.91
C VAL A 165 -18.02 -20.86 -5.47
N LYS A 166 -18.06 -21.88 -4.61
CA LYS A 166 -18.02 -23.30 -5.02
C LYS A 166 -19.21 -23.68 -5.90
N THR A 167 -20.39 -23.09 -5.65
CA THR A 167 -21.63 -23.40 -6.38
C THR A 167 -21.72 -22.63 -7.71
N LYS A 168 -21.37 -21.33 -7.71
CA LYS A 168 -21.51 -20.46 -8.90
C LYS A 168 -20.31 -20.49 -9.85
N ARG A 169 -19.19 -21.16 -9.49
CA ARG A 169 -17.90 -21.29 -10.23
C ARG A 169 -17.15 -19.98 -10.51
N GLN A 170 -17.87 -18.91 -10.83
CA GLN A 170 -17.40 -17.55 -11.03
C GLN A 170 -18.34 -16.60 -10.31
N ILE A 171 -17.80 -15.70 -9.51
CA ILE A 171 -18.57 -14.69 -8.80
C ILE A 171 -17.95 -13.32 -8.98
N ASN A 172 -18.80 -12.31 -9.16
CA ASN A 172 -18.41 -10.90 -9.15
C ASN A 172 -18.84 -10.24 -7.82
N VAL A 173 -18.32 -9.04 -7.54
CA VAL A 173 -18.62 -8.33 -6.28
C VAL A 173 -20.09 -7.89 -6.19
N SER A 174 -20.72 -7.57 -7.32
CA SER A 174 -22.12 -7.14 -7.38
C SER A 174 -23.09 -8.30 -7.09
N ASP A 175 -22.83 -9.50 -7.61
CA ASP A 175 -23.60 -10.71 -7.36
C ASP A 175 -23.49 -11.14 -5.89
N LEU A 176 -22.32 -10.93 -5.27
CA LEU A 176 -22.14 -11.17 -3.84
C LEU A 176 -22.86 -10.13 -2.97
N SER A 177 -22.96 -8.88 -3.41
CA SER A 177 -23.68 -7.86 -2.63
C SER A 177 -25.18 -8.17 -2.51
N ALA A 178 -25.77 -8.82 -3.52
CA ALA A 178 -27.16 -9.28 -3.49
C ALA A 178 -27.39 -10.42 -2.47
N ASP A 179 -26.42 -11.31 -2.32
CA ASP A 179 -26.49 -12.47 -1.40
C ASP A 179 -26.13 -12.09 0.06
N PHE A 180 -25.59 -10.88 0.32
CA PHE A 180 -25.15 -10.42 1.65
C PHE A 180 -25.62 -8.98 1.98
N PRO A 181 -26.92 -8.77 2.29
CA PRO A 181 -27.48 -7.44 2.59
C PRO A 181 -26.94 -6.81 3.89
N GLU A 182 -26.37 -7.60 4.80
CA GLU A 182 -25.82 -7.12 6.07
C GLU A 182 -24.37 -6.58 5.96
N CYS A 183 -23.76 -6.59 4.78
CA CYS A 183 -22.35 -6.23 4.60
C CYS A 183 -22.14 -5.25 3.45
N SER A 184 -21.33 -4.21 3.69
CA SER A 184 -20.93 -3.28 2.64
C SER A 184 -20.04 -3.97 1.59
N GLU A 185 -20.12 -3.52 0.33
CA GLU A 185 -19.27 -4.00 -0.75
C GLU A 185 -17.77 -3.93 -0.41
N LYS A 186 -17.34 -2.91 0.35
CA LYS A 186 -15.95 -2.76 0.80
C LYS A 186 -15.52 -3.88 1.74
N THR A 187 -16.43 -4.36 2.59
CA THR A 187 -16.16 -5.49 3.51
C THR A 187 -16.00 -6.78 2.73
N LEU A 188 -16.87 -7.03 1.75
CA LEU A 188 -16.80 -8.20 0.86
C LEU A 188 -15.54 -8.16 -0.01
N GLN A 189 -15.16 -6.99 -0.54
CA GLN A 189 -13.92 -6.82 -1.27
C GLN A 189 -12.68 -7.14 -0.42
N ARG A 190 -12.68 -6.76 0.87
CA ARG A 190 -11.60 -7.07 1.80
C ARG A 190 -11.53 -8.56 2.12
N ASP A 191 -12.67 -9.19 2.39
CA ASP A 191 -12.73 -10.63 2.70
C ASP A 191 -12.34 -11.49 1.49
N LEU A 192 -12.76 -11.11 0.27
CA LEU A 192 -12.33 -11.76 -0.97
C LEU A 192 -10.83 -11.60 -1.22
N LEU A 193 -10.27 -10.41 -0.98
CA LEU A 193 -8.84 -10.17 -1.10
C LEU A 193 -8.05 -11.02 -0.10
N GLU A 194 -8.56 -11.18 1.12
CA GLU A 194 -7.95 -12.06 2.13
C GLU A 194 -7.98 -13.53 1.69
N MET A 195 -9.07 -13.99 1.06
CA MET A 195 -9.16 -15.34 0.51
C MET A 195 -8.25 -15.58 -0.70
N VAL A 196 -8.03 -14.55 -1.54
CA VAL A 196 -7.03 -14.59 -2.62
C VAL A 196 -5.61 -14.68 -2.04
N ASN A 197 -5.31 -13.86 -1.03
CA ASN A 197 -4.00 -13.90 -0.36
C ASN A 197 -3.73 -15.23 0.36
N LYS A 198 -4.78 -15.91 0.81
CA LYS A 198 -4.72 -17.27 1.38
C LYS A 198 -4.62 -18.38 0.32
N GLY A 199 -4.64 -18.03 -0.97
CA GLY A 199 -4.51 -18.98 -2.08
C GLY A 199 -5.76 -19.83 -2.34
N LEU A 200 -6.93 -19.45 -1.78
CA LEU A 200 -8.19 -20.18 -1.99
C LEU A 200 -8.91 -19.72 -3.27
N LEU A 201 -8.68 -18.47 -3.69
CA LEU A 201 -9.35 -17.85 -4.84
C LEU A 201 -8.33 -17.23 -5.79
N LYS A 202 -8.61 -17.33 -7.09
CA LYS A 202 -7.92 -16.57 -8.15
C LYS A 202 -8.77 -15.38 -8.53
N LYS A 203 -8.14 -14.21 -8.69
CA LYS A 203 -8.77 -12.99 -9.19
C LYS A 203 -8.45 -12.83 -10.69
N GLU A 204 -9.45 -12.56 -11.51
CA GLU A 204 -9.30 -12.26 -12.93
C GLU A 204 -10.13 -11.01 -13.32
N GLY A 205 -9.51 -10.04 -13.99
CA GLY A 205 -10.17 -8.80 -14.46
C GLY A 205 -9.77 -7.51 -13.71
N GLU A 206 -10.21 -6.36 -14.22
CA GLU A 206 -9.82 -5.03 -13.75
C GLU A 206 -10.93 -4.27 -13.00
N LYS A 207 -10.50 -3.47 -12.01
CA LYS A 207 -11.29 -2.55 -11.17
C LYS A 207 -12.69 -3.04 -10.75
N ARG A 208 -13.72 -2.89 -11.59
CA ARG A 208 -15.14 -3.18 -11.27
C ARG A 208 -15.70 -4.48 -11.85
N TRP A 209 -14.99 -5.13 -12.78
CA TRP A 209 -15.39 -6.42 -13.37
C TRP A 209 -14.50 -7.56 -12.91
N ARG A 210 -13.97 -7.45 -11.69
CA ARG A 210 -13.17 -8.50 -11.08
C ARG A 210 -14.04 -9.72 -10.83
N ARG A 211 -13.64 -10.83 -11.43
CA ARG A 211 -14.22 -12.16 -11.23
C ARG A 211 -13.30 -12.97 -10.33
N TYR A 212 -13.90 -13.72 -9.41
CA TYR A 212 -13.18 -14.60 -8.51
C TYR A 212 -13.58 -16.04 -8.82
N THR A 213 -12.57 -16.89 -9.03
CA THR A 213 -12.72 -18.34 -9.26
C THR A 213 -11.99 -19.12 -8.18
N LEU A 214 -12.49 -20.29 -7.83
CA LEU A 214 -11.73 -21.23 -6.99
C LEU A 214 -10.50 -21.73 -7.76
N ILE A 215 -9.37 -21.89 -7.05
CA ILE A 215 -8.17 -22.57 -7.59
C ILE A 215 -8.34 -24.08 -7.43
#